data_AF-A0A519ZFL0-F1
#
_entry.id   AF-A0A519ZFL0-F1
#
_cell.length_a   1.000
_cell.length_b   1.000
_cell.length_c   1.000
_cell.angle_alpha   90.00
_cell.angle_beta   90.00
_cell.angle_gamma   90.00
#
_symmetry.space_group_name_H-M   'P 1'
#
loop_
_entity.id
_entity.type
_entity.pdbx_description
1 polymer ?
#
loop_
_entity_poly.entity_id
_entity_poly.type
_entity_poly.pdbx_seq_one_letter_code
_entity_poly.pdbx_strand_id
1 'polypeptide(L)'
;MKKFSHPLLLLLMLVGLLASCKKDDKALDDTITPVSNYISPADNTFVKLDPPSNAAVTFEWSQARAADGTLVLYEVLFDKAEGDFSKPVYSTVSGTNGLDTKLVISHGDLNKIANLAGIGSQAQGKIKWTVNASKGLNVMPAAAARIMTVERPAGFSVIPGNLYLTGAGTEGGVTLGQALPFKRVSAGVFELYTKLSSGDVKIVDMITGTPTAYYVSGTKLLQGDNATNPTTTAGVYRMTLDFNNGSAILTEIQSVGLWVSAQNKVTVTLPYKGKGLWEIDNTPIEFFQFSWGRDER
;
A
#
# COMPACT_ATOMS: atom_id res chain seq x y z
N MET A 1 -34.79 41.99 -65.09
CA MET A 1 -34.60 40.67 -64.45
C MET A 1 -33.79 40.85 -63.18
N LYS A 2 -34.43 40.98 -62.00
CA LYS A 2 -33.70 41.09 -60.72
C LYS A 2 -33.35 39.68 -60.24
N LYS A 3 -32.06 39.34 -60.30
CA LYS A 3 -31.50 38.04 -59.90
C LYS A 3 -31.50 37.90 -58.38
N PHE A 4 -32.64 37.54 -57.80
CA PHE A 4 -32.70 37.02 -56.42
C PHE A 4 -32.61 35.50 -56.49
N SER A 5 -31.42 34.89 -56.34
CA SER A 5 -31.39 33.42 -56.14
C SER A 5 -30.13 32.80 -55.52
N HIS A 6 -29.10 33.55 -55.11
CA HIS A 6 -27.87 32.93 -54.58
C HIS A 6 -27.56 33.21 -53.10
N PRO A 7 -27.71 34.43 -52.54
CA PRO A 7 -27.35 34.66 -51.13
C PRO A 7 -28.39 34.08 -50.15
N LEU A 8 -29.66 34.03 -50.55
CA LEU A 8 -30.74 33.43 -49.72
C LEU A 8 -30.65 31.90 -49.67
N LEU A 9 -30.19 31.28 -50.77
CA LEU A 9 -30.00 29.83 -50.85
C LEU A 9 -28.79 29.36 -50.02
N LEU A 10 -27.70 30.15 -50.03
CA LEU A 10 -26.53 29.91 -49.19
C LEU A 10 -26.83 30.12 -47.70
N LEU A 11 -27.66 31.10 -47.35
CA LEU A 11 -28.07 31.33 -45.96
C LEU A 11 -28.96 30.19 -45.44
N LEU A 12 -29.90 29.66 -46.26
CA LEU A 12 -30.69 28.49 -45.88
C LEU A 12 -29.84 27.21 -45.74
N MET A 13 -28.82 27.05 -46.58
CA MET A 13 -27.90 25.90 -46.51
C MET A 13 -27.00 25.96 -45.26
N LEU A 14 -26.59 27.17 -44.83
CA LEU A 14 -25.79 27.37 -43.61
C LEU A 14 -26.60 27.16 -42.32
N VAL A 15 -27.89 27.49 -42.31
CA VAL A 15 -28.79 27.25 -41.17
C VAL A 15 -29.09 25.75 -41.00
N GLY A 16 -29.10 24.97 -42.08
CA GLY A 16 -29.25 23.50 -42.02
C GLY A 16 -28.07 22.76 -41.38
N LEU A 17 -26.84 23.30 -41.49
CA LEU A 17 -25.65 22.73 -40.88
C LEU A 17 -25.59 22.91 -39.36
N LEU A 18 -26.27 23.93 -38.82
CA LEU A 18 -26.35 24.17 -37.36
C LEU A 18 -27.45 23.34 -36.67
N ALA A 19 -28.40 22.80 -37.42
CA ALA A 19 -29.48 21.95 -36.91
C ALA A 19 -29.13 20.45 -36.84
N SER A 20 -27.98 20.03 -37.39
CA SER A 20 -27.59 18.60 -37.44
C SER A 20 -26.79 18.12 -36.23
N CYS A 21 -26.42 19.00 -35.28
CA CYS A 21 -25.95 18.56 -33.97
C CYS A 21 -27.16 18.23 -33.08
N LYS A 22 -27.86 17.14 -33.39
CA LYS A 22 -28.64 16.48 -32.34
C LYS A 22 -27.61 15.95 -31.35
N LYS A 23 -27.66 16.42 -30.10
CA LYS A 23 -26.97 15.73 -29.01
C LYS A 23 -27.54 14.31 -29.00
N ASP A 24 -26.69 13.33 -29.25
CA ASP A 24 -27.04 11.93 -29.02
C ASP A 24 -27.21 11.77 -27.51
N ASP A 25 -28.40 12.09 -27.00
CA ASP A 25 -28.82 11.81 -25.63
C ASP A 25 -29.17 10.32 -25.50
N LYS A 26 -28.26 9.43 -25.93
CA LYS A 26 -28.38 8.02 -25.57
C LYS A 26 -28.07 7.92 -24.09
N ALA A 27 -29.12 7.75 -23.28
CA ALA A 27 -28.98 7.41 -21.89
C ALA A 27 -28.03 6.21 -21.78
N LEU A 28 -26.99 6.34 -20.95
CA LEU A 28 -26.08 5.24 -20.65
C LEU A 28 -26.90 4.16 -19.93
N ASP A 29 -26.92 2.95 -20.48
CA ASP A 29 -27.49 1.81 -19.77
C ASP A 29 -26.56 1.50 -18.61
N ASP A 30 -26.99 1.71 -17.38
CA ASP A 30 -26.22 1.43 -16.18
C ASP A 30 -26.66 0.13 -15.50
N THR A 31 -27.51 -0.67 -16.14
CA THR A 31 -28.07 -1.91 -15.59
C THR A 31 -26.98 -2.95 -15.36
N ILE A 32 -26.79 -3.33 -14.10
CA ILE A 32 -25.86 -4.38 -13.66
C ILE A 32 -26.57 -5.37 -12.73
N THR A 33 -25.99 -6.56 -12.59
CA THR A 33 -26.40 -7.55 -11.58
C THR A 33 -25.50 -7.47 -10.34
N PRO A 34 -26.01 -7.78 -9.14
CA PRO A 34 -25.14 -7.88 -7.96
C PRO A 34 -24.22 -9.10 -8.07
N VAL A 35 -23.12 -9.09 -7.31
CA VAL A 35 -22.34 -10.32 -7.08
C VAL A 35 -23.20 -11.29 -6.26
N SER A 36 -23.40 -12.50 -6.80
CA SER A 36 -24.33 -13.49 -6.24
C SER A 36 -23.65 -14.72 -5.64
N ASN A 37 -22.41 -15.03 -6.03
CA ASN A 37 -21.69 -16.20 -5.55
C ASN A 37 -20.25 -15.86 -5.13
N TYR A 38 -19.87 -16.31 -3.93
CA TYR A 38 -18.51 -16.21 -3.42
C TYR A 38 -17.82 -17.57 -3.50
N ILE A 39 -16.56 -17.58 -3.92
CA ILE A 39 -15.76 -18.78 -4.12
C ILE A 39 -14.86 -18.96 -2.90
N SER A 40 -14.06 -17.95 -2.55
CA SER A 40 -13.10 -17.98 -1.44
C SER A 40 -13.10 -16.67 -0.65
N PRO A 41 -12.74 -16.67 0.64
CA PRO A 41 -12.71 -17.84 1.51
C PRO A 41 -14.11 -18.43 1.72
N ALA A 42 -14.20 -19.71 2.12
CA ALA A 42 -15.47 -20.32 2.50
C ALA A 42 -16.10 -19.56 3.67
N ASP A 43 -17.43 -19.61 3.79
CA ASP A 43 -18.10 -18.95 4.91
C ASP A 43 -17.68 -19.55 6.25
N ASN A 44 -17.54 -18.72 7.28
CA ASN A 44 -17.03 -19.06 8.61
C ASN A 44 -15.60 -19.63 8.64
N THR A 45 -14.78 -19.37 7.62
CA THR A 45 -13.35 -19.76 7.64
C THR A 45 -12.64 -19.16 8.85
N PHE A 46 -11.78 -19.96 9.49
CA PHE A 46 -10.87 -19.51 10.55
C PHE A 46 -9.46 -19.25 9.98
N VAL A 47 -8.88 -18.10 10.29
CA VAL A 47 -7.51 -17.74 9.89
C VAL A 47 -6.71 -17.26 11.10
N LYS A 48 -5.63 -17.96 11.42
CA LYS A 48 -4.64 -17.49 12.38
C LYS A 48 -3.67 -16.54 11.67
N LEU A 49 -3.71 -15.26 12.05
CA LEU A 49 -2.91 -14.23 11.39
C LEU A 49 -1.45 -14.32 11.87
N ASP A 50 -0.55 -14.35 10.89
CA ASP A 50 0.89 -14.34 11.09
C ASP A 50 1.51 -13.30 10.13
N PRO A 51 1.39 -11.99 10.43
CA PRO A 51 1.91 -10.92 9.57
C PRO A 51 3.40 -11.08 9.19
N PRO A 52 4.31 -11.53 10.09
CA PRO A 52 5.71 -11.78 9.73
C PRO A 52 5.95 -12.84 8.65
N SER A 53 4.99 -13.73 8.38
CA SER A 53 5.13 -14.81 7.38
C SER A 53 4.93 -14.36 5.93
N ASN A 54 4.42 -13.14 5.70
CA ASN A 54 3.93 -12.67 4.39
C ASN A 54 2.79 -13.51 3.79
N ALA A 55 2.14 -14.39 4.57
CA ALA A 55 0.96 -15.12 4.11
C ALA A 55 -0.19 -14.16 3.78
N ALA A 56 -1.10 -14.59 2.91
CA ALA A 56 -2.21 -13.79 2.43
C ALA A 56 -3.49 -14.63 2.27
N VAL A 57 -4.64 -13.97 2.36
CA VAL A 57 -5.95 -14.54 2.12
C VAL A 57 -6.47 -14.03 0.78
N THR A 58 -6.93 -14.96 -0.05
CA THR A 58 -7.50 -14.68 -1.37
C THR A 58 -9.02 -14.72 -1.31
N PHE A 59 -9.63 -13.58 -1.60
CA PHE A 59 -11.07 -13.38 -1.73
C PHE A 59 -11.45 -13.48 -3.19
N GLU A 60 -12.36 -14.39 -3.55
CA GLU A 60 -12.77 -14.67 -4.93
C GLU A 60 -14.28 -14.80 -5.02
N TRP A 61 -14.83 -14.30 -6.13
CA TRP A 61 -16.27 -14.31 -6.39
C TRP A 61 -16.58 -14.51 -7.88
N SER A 62 -17.85 -14.76 -8.19
CA SER A 62 -18.34 -14.85 -9.56
C SER A 62 -18.51 -13.46 -10.18
N GLN A 63 -18.24 -13.34 -11.47
CA GLN A 63 -18.46 -12.11 -12.24
C GLN A 63 -19.93 -11.66 -12.21
N ALA A 64 -20.14 -10.36 -11.96
CA ALA A 64 -21.39 -9.66 -12.19
C ALA A 64 -21.55 -9.27 -13.67
N ARG A 65 -22.80 -9.17 -14.16
CA ARG A 65 -23.10 -8.88 -15.57
C ARG A 65 -23.63 -7.46 -15.74
N ALA A 66 -23.14 -6.76 -16.75
CA ALA A 66 -23.77 -5.57 -17.30
C ALA A 66 -24.68 -5.97 -18.47
N ALA A 67 -25.86 -5.35 -18.59
CA ALA A 67 -26.85 -5.70 -19.61
C ALA A 67 -26.33 -5.51 -21.06
N ASP A 68 -25.46 -4.52 -21.26
CA ASP A 68 -24.81 -4.20 -22.54
C ASP A 68 -23.45 -4.89 -22.74
N GLY A 69 -23.03 -5.76 -21.81
CA GLY A 69 -21.76 -6.50 -21.88
C GLY A 69 -20.50 -5.67 -21.59
N THR A 70 -20.64 -4.44 -21.09
CA THR A 70 -19.51 -3.60 -20.67
C THR A 70 -18.85 -4.08 -19.37
N LEU A 71 -17.70 -3.49 -19.03
CA LEU A 71 -16.92 -3.85 -17.86
C LEU A 71 -17.63 -3.46 -16.56
N VAL A 72 -17.49 -4.32 -15.55
CA VAL A 72 -17.98 -4.12 -14.19
C VAL A 72 -16.76 -4.04 -13.27
N LEU A 73 -16.76 -3.04 -12.39
CA LEU A 73 -15.73 -2.85 -11.38
C LEU A 73 -16.19 -3.39 -10.02
N TYR A 74 -15.24 -3.78 -9.17
CA TYR A 74 -15.53 -4.36 -7.86
C TYR A 74 -14.82 -3.61 -6.73
N GLU A 75 -15.57 -3.36 -5.68
CA GLU A 75 -15.08 -2.87 -4.39
C GLU A 75 -15.39 -3.92 -3.33
N VAL A 76 -14.39 -4.29 -2.52
CA VAL A 76 -14.55 -5.21 -1.39
C VAL A 76 -14.63 -4.42 -0.10
N LEU A 77 -15.66 -4.70 0.69
CA LEU A 77 -15.96 -3.99 1.93
C LEU A 77 -15.81 -4.97 3.09
N PHE A 78 -15.21 -4.49 4.17
CA PHE A 78 -15.04 -5.21 5.42
C PHE A 78 -15.72 -4.44 6.55
N ASP A 79 -16.40 -5.16 7.43
CA ASP A 79 -17.14 -4.62 8.56
C ASP A 79 -17.06 -5.56 9.77
N LYS A 80 -17.58 -5.09 10.91
CA LYS A 80 -17.84 -5.91 12.10
C LYS A 80 -18.89 -6.99 11.77
N ALA A 81 -18.92 -8.06 12.55
CA ALA A 81 -19.87 -9.17 12.36
C ALA A 81 -21.33 -8.70 12.17
N GLU A 82 -21.76 -7.75 13.00
CA GLU A 82 -23.12 -7.21 13.00
C GLU A 82 -23.28 -5.91 12.18
N GLY A 83 -22.22 -5.43 11.51
CA GLY A 83 -22.28 -4.20 10.71
C GLY A 83 -23.08 -4.38 9.42
N ASP A 84 -23.64 -3.33 8.84
CA ASP A 84 -24.49 -3.40 7.63
C ASP A 84 -23.78 -2.89 6.36
N PHE A 85 -22.48 -2.60 6.46
CA PHE A 85 -21.67 -1.99 5.40
C PHE A 85 -22.05 -0.55 5.02
N SER A 86 -22.93 0.12 5.77
CA SER A 86 -23.20 1.56 5.56
C SER A 86 -22.01 2.44 5.93
N LYS A 87 -21.18 1.98 6.87
CA LYS A 87 -19.91 2.59 7.29
C LYS A 87 -18.88 1.48 7.51
N PRO A 88 -18.36 0.87 6.43
CA PRO A 88 -17.44 -0.25 6.55
C PRO A 88 -16.19 0.18 7.32
N VAL A 89 -15.60 -0.73 8.10
CA VAL A 89 -14.36 -0.44 8.81
C VAL A 89 -13.17 -0.32 7.85
N TYR A 90 -13.28 -0.92 6.67
CA TYR A 90 -12.31 -0.82 5.58
C TYR A 90 -12.98 -1.14 4.24
N SER A 91 -12.60 -0.43 3.18
CA SER A 91 -12.94 -0.79 1.80
C SER A 91 -11.74 -0.65 0.87
N THR A 92 -11.72 -1.44 -0.20
CA THR A 92 -10.68 -1.36 -1.23
C THR A 92 -11.18 -1.92 -2.56
N VAL A 93 -10.62 -1.44 -3.66
CA VAL A 93 -10.90 -1.99 -5.00
C VAL A 93 -10.26 -3.37 -5.16
N SER A 94 -10.86 -4.22 -5.99
CA SER A 94 -10.27 -5.51 -6.34
C SER A 94 -9.02 -5.37 -7.23
N GLY A 95 -8.40 -6.50 -7.59
CA GLY A 95 -7.22 -6.54 -8.46
C GLY A 95 -7.41 -5.83 -9.80
N THR A 96 -6.29 -5.44 -10.43
CA THR A 96 -6.27 -4.70 -11.70
C THR A 96 -7.17 -3.46 -11.67
N ASN A 97 -7.07 -2.67 -10.60
CA ASN A 97 -7.85 -1.45 -10.35
C ASN A 97 -9.38 -1.69 -10.39
N GLY A 98 -9.84 -2.79 -9.79
CA GLY A 98 -11.26 -3.12 -9.66
C GLY A 98 -11.80 -4.06 -10.74
N LEU A 99 -11.01 -4.48 -11.74
CA LEU A 99 -11.48 -5.35 -12.82
C LEU A 99 -11.53 -6.82 -12.45
N ASP A 100 -10.64 -7.26 -11.55
CA ASP A 100 -10.55 -8.69 -11.21
C ASP A 100 -11.70 -9.10 -10.29
N THR A 101 -12.19 -10.33 -10.46
CA THR A 101 -13.12 -10.97 -9.50
C THR A 101 -12.38 -11.59 -8.30
N LYS A 102 -11.24 -10.99 -7.95
CA LYS A 102 -10.32 -11.45 -6.92
C LYS A 102 -9.66 -10.29 -6.20
N LEU A 103 -9.49 -10.43 -4.89
CA LEU A 103 -8.67 -9.57 -4.04
C LEU A 103 -7.76 -10.41 -3.17
N VAL A 104 -6.48 -10.06 -3.09
CA VAL A 104 -5.51 -10.73 -2.21
C VAL A 104 -5.14 -9.76 -1.09
N ILE A 105 -5.42 -10.14 0.16
CA ILE A 105 -5.11 -9.34 1.34
C ILE A 105 -4.03 -10.05 2.17
N SER A 106 -2.94 -9.35 2.47
CA SER A 106 -1.87 -9.89 3.32
C SER A 106 -2.38 -10.11 4.77
N HIS A 107 -1.77 -11.04 5.50
CA HIS A 107 -2.05 -11.21 6.94
C HIS A 107 -1.80 -9.92 7.73
N GLY A 108 -0.83 -9.09 7.31
CA GLY A 108 -0.57 -7.80 7.93
C GLY A 108 -1.69 -6.79 7.72
N ASP A 109 -2.27 -6.72 6.53
CA ASP A 109 -3.40 -5.82 6.27
C ASP A 109 -4.69 -6.36 6.89
N LEU A 110 -4.90 -7.68 6.86
CA LEU A 110 -6.03 -8.31 7.55
C LEU A 110 -5.96 -8.11 9.07
N ASN A 111 -4.75 -8.07 9.66
CA ASN A 111 -4.55 -7.73 11.07
C ASN A 111 -4.91 -6.26 11.38
N LYS A 112 -4.62 -5.32 10.47
CA LYS A 112 -5.07 -3.93 10.60
C LYS A 112 -6.59 -3.81 10.50
N ILE A 113 -7.21 -4.51 9.55
CA ILE A 113 -8.67 -4.57 9.39
C ILE A 113 -9.32 -5.15 10.65
N ALA A 114 -8.76 -6.24 11.19
CA ALA A 114 -9.22 -6.83 12.45
C ALA A 114 -9.15 -5.84 13.63
N ASN A 115 -8.08 -5.04 13.71
CA ASN A 115 -7.94 -3.98 14.70
C ASN A 115 -9.02 -2.90 14.54
N LEU A 116 -9.27 -2.45 13.31
CA LEU A 116 -10.32 -1.46 12.99
C LEU A 116 -11.73 -1.99 13.31
N ALA A 117 -11.94 -3.30 13.15
CA ALA A 117 -13.14 -4.00 13.58
C ALA A 117 -13.29 -4.10 15.12
N GLY A 118 -12.25 -3.74 15.89
CA GLY A 118 -12.23 -3.76 17.34
C GLY A 118 -11.81 -5.10 17.96
N ILE A 119 -11.24 -6.01 17.16
CA ILE A 119 -10.72 -7.29 17.66
C ILE A 119 -9.39 -6.99 18.34
N GLY A 120 -9.24 -7.33 19.62
CA GLY A 120 -8.01 -7.09 20.38
C GLY A 120 -6.81 -7.93 19.91
N SER A 121 -5.59 -7.54 20.30
CA SER A 121 -4.41 -8.40 20.11
C SER A 121 -4.54 -9.68 20.93
N GLN A 122 -4.03 -10.80 20.41
CA GLN A 122 -4.19 -12.15 20.99
C GLN A 122 -5.64 -12.60 21.16
N ALA A 123 -6.61 -11.87 20.57
CA ALA A 123 -8.01 -12.22 20.61
C ALA A 123 -8.45 -12.82 19.27
N GLN A 124 -9.50 -13.62 19.36
CA GLN A 124 -10.26 -14.07 18.21
C GLN A 124 -11.47 -13.17 18.01
N GLY A 125 -11.82 -12.91 16.76
CA GLY A 125 -13.00 -12.12 16.43
C GLY A 125 -13.48 -12.37 15.02
N LYS A 126 -14.71 -11.93 14.74
CA LYS A 126 -15.37 -12.11 13.46
C LYS A 126 -15.30 -10.83 12.62
N ILE A 127 -14.95 -10.98 11.36
CA ILE A 127 -15.02 -9.93 10.33
C ILE A 127 -16.05 -10.37 9.31
N LYS A 128 -16.93 -9.44 8.91
CA LYS A 128 -17.86 -9.65 7.82
C LYS A 128 -17.34 -8.94 6.58
N TRP A 129 -17.50 -9.55 5.41
CA TRP A 129 -17.09 -8.95 4.15
C TRP A 129 -18.13 -9.16 3.04
N THR A 130 -18.15 -8.22 2.10
CA THR A 130 -19.01 -8.23 0.92
C THR A 130 -18.30 -7.55 -0.28
N VAL A 131 -18.92 -7.62 -1.46
CA VAL A 131 -18.35 -7.12 -2.72
C VAL A 131 -19.40 -6.33 -3.50
N ASN A 132 -19.24 -5.01 -3.56
CA ASN A 132 -20.07 -4.17 -4.40
C ASN A 132 -19.61 -4.30 -5.86
N ALA A 133 -20.56 -4.38 -6.78
CA ALA A 133 -20.32 -4.26 -8.21
C ALA A 133 -20.69 -2.85 -8.66
N SER A 134 -19.93 -2.26 -9.57
CA SER A 134 -20.24 -0.93 -10.09
C SER A 134 -20.03 -0.81 -11.59
N LYS A 135 -20.81 0.09 -12.19
CA LYS A 135 -20.68 0.54 -13.56
C LYS A 135 -20.87 2.04 -13.60
N GLY A 136 -19.79 2.77 -13.87
CA GLY A 136 -19.80 4.23 -13.76
C GLY A 136 -20.18 4.67 -12.34
N LEU A 137 -21.24 5.46 -12.23
CA LEU A 137 -21.76 5.95 -10.94
C LEU A 137 -22.79 5.00 -10.30
N ASN A 138 -23.26 3.97 -11.03
CA ASN A 138 -24.19 3.01 -10.49
C ASN A 138 -23.43 1.97 -9.68
N VAL A 139 -23.65 1.95 -8.36
CA VAL A 139 -23.05 1.00 -7.42
C VAL A 139 -24.17 0.09 -6.92
N MET A 140 -23.99 -1.21 -7.15
CA MET A 140 -24.92 -2.24 -6.72
C MET A 140 -24.31 -3.06 -5.58
N PRO A 141 -24.86 -2.95 -4.36
CA PRO A 141 -24.42 -3.79 -3.24
C PRO A 141 -24.56 -5.28 -3.55
N ALA A 142 -23.66 -6.08 -3.00
CA ALA A 142 -23.75 -7.53 -3.15
C ALA A 142 -25.02 -8.08 -2.47
N ALA A 143 -25.57 -9.15 -3.04
CA ALA A 143 -26.72 -9.85 -2.46
C ALA A 143 -26.33 -10.76 -1.28
N ALA A 144 -25.02 -10.99 -1.08
CA ALA A 144 -24.49 -11.88 -0.07
C ALA A 144 -23.38 -11.20 0.74
N ALA A 145 -23.17 -11.70 1.95
CA ALA A 145 -22.02 -11.37 2.79
C ALA A 145 -21.48 -12.66 3.39
N ARG A 146 -20.18 -12.70 3.68
CA ARG A 146 -19.55 -13.82 4.38
C ARG A 146 -18.90 -13.35 5.67
N ILE A 147 -18.86 -14.24 6.64
CA ILE A 147 -18.16 -14.03 7.90
C ILE A 147 -16.90 -14.89 7.88
N MET A 148 -15.82 -14.34 8.42
CA MET A 148 -14.61 -15.09 8.74
C MET A 148 -14.20 -14.82 10.18
N THR A 149 -13.59 -15.81 10.81
CA THR A 149 -12.99 -15.66 12.13
C THR A 149 -11.49 -15.48 11.97
N VAL A 150 -10.93 -14.47 12.62
CA VAL A 150 -9.49 -14.22 12.64
C VAL A 150 -8.96 -14.28 14.06
N GLU A 151 -7.77 -14.83 14.24
CA GLU A 151 -6.98 -14.72 15.47
C GLU A 151 -5.84 -13.74 15.23
N ARG A 152 -5.83 -12.61 15.95
CA ARG A 152 -4.74 -11.64 15.85
C ARG A 152 -3.51 -12.14 16.61
N PRO A 153 -2.28 -11.92 16.09
CA PRO A 153 -1.06 -12.31 16.80
C PRO A 153 -0.89 -11.50 18.09
N ALA A 154 0.09 -11.92 18.89
CA ALA A 154 0.65 -11.08 19.93
C ALA A 154 1.24 -9.82 19.28
N GLY A 155 0.63 -8.68 19.56
CA GLY A 155 1.14 -7.36 19.24
C GLY A 155 1.73 -6.73 20.49
N PHE A 156 2.41 -5.60 20.29
CA PHE A 156 2.88 -4.81 21.42
C PHE A 156 1.69 -4.07 22.04
N SER A 157 1.44 -4.28 23.33
CA SER A 157 0.38 -3.56 24.09
C SER A 157 0.69 -2.08 24.24
N VAL A 158 1.98 -1.72 24.18
CA VAL A 158 2.48 -0.35 24.21
C VAL A 158 3.36 -0.14 22.98
N ILE A 159 2.92 0.76 22.11
CA ILE A 159 3.70 1.16 20.94
C ILE A 159 4.61 2.32 21.36
N PRO A 160 5.94 2.20 21.20
CA PRO A 160 6.86 3.25 21.59
C PRO A 160 6.67 4.52 20.74
N GLY A 161 6.94 5.67 21.33
CA GLY A 161 6.89 6.96 20.62
C GLY A 161 8.10 7.20 19.72
N ASN A 162 9.26 6.74 20.16
CA ASN A 162 10.57 6.85 19.50
C ASN A 162 11.29 5.49 19.56
N LEU A 163 12.24 5.28 18.65
CA LEU A 163 13.09 4.09 18.65
C LEU A 163 14.51 4.47 18.23
N TYR A 164 15.48 3.71 18.72
CA TYR A 164 16.88 3.89 18.44
C TYR A 164 17.57 2.53 18.21
N LEU A 165 18.55 2.52 17.32
CA LEU A 165 19.40 1.36 17.06
C LEU A 165 20.76 1.53 17.75
N THR A 166 21.20 0.51 18.49
CA THR A 166 22.47 0.51 19.21
C THR A 166 23.13 -0.88 19.15
N GLY A 167 24.39 -0.97 19.54
CA GLY A 167 25.17 -2.20 19.56
C GLY A 167 26.43 -2.11 18.70
N ALA A 168 27.38 -3.03 18.94
CA ALA A 168 28.68 -3.05 18.29
C ALA A 168 28.60 -3.28 16.77
N GLY A 169 27.52 -3.94 16.29
CA GLY A 169 27.27 -4.15 14.87
C GLY A 169 26.66 -2.95 14.14
N THR A 170 26.49 -1.81 14.81
CA THR A 170 25.79 -0.62 14.28
C THR A 170 26.73 0.58 14.17
N GLU A 171 26.39 1.56 13.33
CA GLU A 171 27.16 2.81 13.21
C GLU A 171 27.01 3.75 14.42
N GLY A 172 26.06 3.49 15.33
CA GLY A 172 25.90 4.21 16.58
C GLY A 172 26.72 3.62 17.74
N GLY A 173 27.22 2.39 17.57
CA GLY A 173 27.98 1.68 18.60
C GLY A 173 27.15 1.34 19.86
N VAL A 174 27.85 0.96 20.93
CA VAL A 174 27.24 0.50 22.20
C VAL A 174 26.82 1.65 23.14
N THR A 175 27.26 2.88 22.86
CA THR A 175 26.94 4.04 23.70
C THR A 175 25.51 4.50 23.40
N LEU A 176 24.59 4.37 24.37
CA LEU A 176 23.17 4.71 24.19
C LEU A 176 22.92 6.14 23.67
N GLY A 177 23.67 7.12 24.16
CA GLY A 177 23.57 8.51 23.69
C GLY A 177 23.99 8.73 22.22
N GLN A 178 24.59 7.73 21.58
CA GLN A 178 24.98 7.72 20.16
C GLN A 178 24.12 6.79 19.31
N ALA A 179 23.09 6.17 19.91
CA ALA A 179 22.18 5.27 19.21
C ALA A 179 21.47 6.01 18.05
N LEU A 180 21.27 5.30 16.94
CA LEU A 180 20.75 5.89 15.71
C LEU A 180 19.22 5.97 15.77
N PRO A 181 18.61 7.16 15.66
CA PRO A 181 17.17 7.30 15.75
C PRO A 181 16.47 6.74 14.52
N PHE A 182 15.41 5.96 14.72
CA PHE A 182 14.50 5.61 13.64
C PHE A 182 13.59 6.80 13.31
N LYS A 183 13.28 6.95 12.02
CA LYS A 183 12.21 7.84 11.56
C LYS A 183 10.88 7.13 11.76
N ARG A 184 9.94 7.76 12.47
CA ARG A 184 8.55 7.29 12.53
C ARG A 184 7.84 7.65 11.22
N VAL A 185 7.50 6.64 10.43
CA VAL A 185 6.82 6.82 9.12
C VAL A 185 5.32 6.96 9.32
N SER A 186 4.76 6.18 10.25
CA SER A 186 3.36 6.27 10.69
C SER A 186 3.25 5.74 12.12
N ALA A 187 2.05 5.74 12.71
CA ALA A 187 1.85 5.21 14.05
C ALA A 187 2.24 3.72 14.12
N GLY A 188 3.25 3.40 14.95
CA GLY A 188 3.78 2.04 15.12
C GLY A 188 4.68 1.53 14.00
N VAL A 189 5.01 2.35 12.99
CA VAL A 189 5.91 1.97 11.90
C VAL A 189 7.13 2.89 11.87
N PHE A 190 8.31 2.29 11.90
CA PHE A 190 9.59 2.96 12.01
C PHE A 190 10.55 2.53 10.91
N GLU A 191 11.36 3.46 10.41
CA GLU A 191 12.32 3.22 9.33
C GLU A 191 13.70 3.80 9.68
N LEU A 192 14.77 3.06 9.35
CA LEU A 192 16.15 3.52 9.47
C LEU A 192 16.98 2.99 8.31
N TYR A 193 17.85 3.85 7.78
CA TYR A 193 18.90 3.49 6.84
C TYR A 193 20.24 3.48 7.59
N THR A 194 20.93 2.35 7.60
CA THR A 194 22.21 2.24 8.32
C THR A 194 23.04 1.07 7.81
N LYS A 195 24.35 1.13 8.02
CA LYS A 195 25.24 0.00 7.82
C LYS A 195 25.22 -0.91 9.04
N LEU A 196 24.97 -2.19 8.80
CA LEU A 196 25.13 -3.25 9.78
C LEU A 196 26.43 -4.02 9.48
N SER A 197 27.21 -4.26 10.51
CA SER A 197 28.46 -5.04 10.48
C SER A 197 28.38 -6.18 11.48
N SER A 198 29.39 -7.05 11.53
CA SER A 198 29.46 -8.09 12.55
C SER A 198 29.42 -7.48 13.97
N GLY A 199 28.73 -8.15 14.88
CA GLY A 199 28.55 -7.72 16.27
C GLY A 199 27.09 -7.49 16.63
N ASP A 200 26.85 -7.26 17.91
CA ASP A 200 25.50 -7.19 18.46
C ASP A 200 24.70 -5.99 17.96
N VAL A 201 23.40 -6.20 17.76
CA VAL A 201 22.42 -5.17 17.39
C VAL A 201 21.25 -5.25 18.36
N LYS A 202 20.80 -4.09 18.84
CA LYS A 202 19.70 -3.93 19.79
C LYS A 202 18.87 -2.71 19.42
N ILE A 203 17.57 -2.79 19.65
CA ILE A 203 16.62 -1.69 19.44
C ILE A 203 16.10 -1.26 20.82
N VAL A 204 16.01 0.05 21.06
CA VAL A 204 15.56 0.63 22.33
C VAL A 204 14.59 1.77 22.11
N ASP A 205 13.68 2.03 23.04
CA ASP A 205 12.69 3.13 22.95
C ASP A 205 13.17 4.47 23.50
N MET A 206 14.27 4.48 24.25
CA MET A 206 14.90 5.67 24.82
C MET A 206 16.42 5.52 24.93
N ILE A 207 17.11 6.65 25.05
CA ILE A 207 18.58 6.73 25.13
C ILE A 207 19.08 7.17 26.51
N THR A 208 18.17 7.37 27.46
CA THR A 208 18.45 7.71 28.86
C THR A 208 17.60 6.85 29.79
N GLY A 209 18.01 6.68 31.04
CA GLY A 209 17.27 5.87 32.00
C GLY A 209 17.32 4.38 31.70
N THR A 210 16.18 3.69 31.88
CA THR A 210 16.06 2.23 31.70
C THR A 210 15.19 1.95 30.47
N PRO A 211 15.80 1.82 29.27
CA PRO A 211 15.04 1.62 28.04
C PRO A 211 14.33 0.27 27.98
N THR A 212 13.16 0.25 27.35
CA THR A 212 12.58 -1.00 26.86
C THR A 212 13.36 -1.47 25.65
N ALA A 213 13.78 -2.72 25.68
CA ALA A 213 14.55 -3.34 24.62
C ALA A 213 13.70 -4.19 23.68
N TYR A 214 14.11 -4.20 22.41
CA TYR A 214 13.56 -4.98 21.34
C TYR A 214 14.68 -5.57 20.48
N TYR A 215 14.38 -6.66 19.80
CA TYR A 215 15.30 -7.31 18.88
C TYR A 215 14.54 -7.94 17.72
N VAL A 216 15.28 -8.19 16.63
CA VAL A 216 14.75 -8.82 15.43
C VAL A 216 15.23 -10.26 15.38
N SER A 217 14.29 -11.19 15.16
CA SER A 217 14.56 -12.61 14.97
C SER A 217 13.89 -13.10 13.70
N GLY A 218 14.68 -13.31 12.65
CA GLY A 218 14.15 -13.51 11.30
C GLY A 218 13.33 -12.29 10.86
N THR A 219 12.05 -12.50 10.52
CA THR A 219 11.10 -11.43 10.16
C THR A 219 10.29 -10.90 11.35
N LYS A 220 10.54 -11.42 12.56
CA LYS A 220 9.77 -11.06 13.76
C LYS A 220 10.47 -9.97 14.55
N LEU A 221 9.68 -9.03 15.04
CA LEU A 221 10.07 -8.03 16.02
C LEU A 221 9.58 -8.47 17.40
N LEU A 222 10.50 -8.58 18.36
CA LEU A 222 10.22 -9.13 19.69
C LEU A 222 10.71 -8.17 20.78
N GLN A 223 10.01 -8.12 21.90
CA GLN A 223 10.48 -7.44 23.11
C GLN A 223 11.49 -8.32 23.84
N GLY A 224 12.56 -7.73 24.35
CA GLY A 224 13.52 -8.41 25.21
C GLY A 224 14.94 -7.87 25.04
N ASP A 225 15.81 -8.27 25.96
CA ASP A 225 17.17 -7.76 26.05
C ASP A 225 18.20 -8.46 25.16
N ASN A 226 17.76 -9.43 24.35
CA ASN A 226 18.64 -10.11 23.40
C ASN A 226 19.33 -9.10 22.48
N ALA A 227 20.64 -9.25 22.33
CA ALA A 227 21.43 -8.45 21.41
C ALA A 227 21.89 -9.40 20.30
N THR A 228 21.14 -9.44 19.21
CA THR A 228 21.40 -10.37 18.10
C THR A 228 21.44 -9.58 16.81
N ASN A 229 22.45 -9.83 15.99
CA ASN A 229 22.51 -9.20 14.68
C ASN A 229 21.45 -9.83 13.76
N PRO A 230 20.53 -9.03 13.17
CA PRO A 230 19.52 -9.55 12.26
C PRO A 230 20.05 -9.89 10.87
N THR A 231 21.31 -9.55 10.54
CA THR A 231 21.91 -9.85 9.23
C THR A 231 23.13 -10.76 9.37
N THR A 232 23.33 -11.60 8.37
CA THR A 232 24.54 -12.44 8.23
C THR A 232 25.61 -11.77 7.38
N THR A 233 25.21 -10.83 6.52
CA THR A 233 26.09 -10.09 5.62
C THR A 233 26.25 -8.67 6.16
N ALA A 234 27.49 -8.17 6.14
CA ALA A 234 27.75 -6.77 6.43
C ALA A 234 27.35 -5.94 5.20
N GLY A 235 26.58 -4.88 5.40
CA GLY A 235 25.99 -4.12 4.30
C GLY A 235 25.18 -2.92 4.78
N VAL A 236 24.71 -2.11 3.84
CA VAL A 236 23.79 -1.00 4.14
C VAL A 236 22.37 -1.52 3.97
N TYR A 237 21.52 -1.30 4.97
CA TYR A 237 20.16 -1.81 5.00
C TYR A 237 19.17 -0.69 5.25
N ARG A 238 18.01 -0.80 4.61
CA ARG A 238 16.78 -0.18 5.10
C ARG A 238 16.10 -1.15 6.06
N MET A 239 15.99 -0.75 7.31
CA MET A 239 15.25 -1.47 8.35
C MET A 239 13.87 -0.84 8.50
N THR A 240 12.82 -1.64 8.37
CA THR A 240 11.43 -1.24 8.64
C THR A 240 10.88 -2.10 9.78
N LEU A 241 10.45 -1.46 10.86
CA LEU A 241 9.88 -2.12 12.04
C LEU A 241 8.40 -1.77 12.15
N ASP A 242 7.53 -2.77 12.26
CA ASP A 242 6.09 -2.60 12.40
C ASP A 242 5.60 -3.25 13.69
N PHE A 243 5.35 -2.40 14.70
CA PHE A 243 4.86 -2.80 16.01
C PHE A 243 3.39 -3.26 15.99
N ASN A 244 2.62 -2.85 14.97
CA ASN A 244 1.24 -3.30 14.82
C ASN A 244 1.18 -4.77 14.40
N ASN A 245 2.22 -5.22 13.70
CA ASN A 245 2.33 -6.56 13.12
C ASN A 245 3.39 -7.44 13.79
N GLY A 246 4.18 -6.90 14.73
CA GLY A 246 5.28 -7.62 15.35
C GLY A 246 6.32 -8.08 14.33
N SER A 247 6.56 -7.29 13.29
CA SER A 247 7.40 -7.65 12.15
C SER A 247 8.54 -6.68 11.92
N ALA A 248 9.59 -7.19 11.30
CA ALA A 248 10.75 -6.43 10.85
C ALA A 248 11.13 -6.87 9.44
N ILE A 249 11.42 -5.91 8.57
CA ILE A 249 11.89 -6.12 7.21
C ILE A 249 13.22 -5.41 7.06
N LEU A 250 14.23 -6.15 6.59
CA LEU A 250 15.54 -5.61 6.27
C LEU A 250 15.76 -5.77 4.76
N THR A 251 15.90 -4.65 4.06
CA THR A 251 16.21 -4.62 2.62
C THR A 251 17.64 -4.15 2.44
N GLU A 252 18.50 -4.99 1.88
CA GLU A 252 19.87 -4.59 1.53
C GLU A 252 19.84 -3.54 0.41
N ILE A 253 20.63 -2.49 0.58
CA ILE A 253 20.79 -1.42 -0.39
C ILE A 253 22.11 -1.66 -1.11
N GLN A 254 22.00 -2.14 -2.36
CA GLN A 254 23.17 -2.42 -3.19
C GLN A 254 23.80 -1.14 -3.74
N SER A 255 22.98 -0.18 -4.16
CA SER A 255 23.44 1.12 -4.65
C SER A 255 22.33 2.17 -4.55
N VAL A 256 22.74 3.43 -4.49
CA VAL A 256 21.87 4.60 -4.65
C VAL A 256 22.50 5.46 -5.73
N GLY A 257 21.69 6.04 -6.61
CA GLY A 257 22.21 6.84 -7.71
C GLY A 257 21.19 7.80 -8.31
N LEU A 258 21.70 8.78 -9.04
CA LEU A 258 20.88 9.71 -9.81
C LEU A 258 20.38 9.02 -11.07
N TRP A 259 19.06 8.84 -11.16
CA TRP A 259 18.39 8.35 -12.36
C TRP A 259 18.06 9.51 -13.29
N VAL A 260 18.47 9.40 -14.57
CA VAL A 260 18.12 10.38 -15.61
C VAL A 260 17.11 9.74 -16.56
N SER A 261 15.86 10.18 -16.46
CA SER A 261 14.72 9.65 -17.22
C SER A 261 14.95 9.72 -18.74
N ALA A 262 15.49 10.84 -19.22
CA ALA A 262 15.82 11.07 -20.63
C ALA A 262 16.77 10.02 -21.22
N GLN A 263 17.66 9.47 -20.37
CA GLN A 263 18.64 8.45 -20.75
C GLN A 263 18.22 7.05 -20.32
N ASN A 264 17.12 6.93 -19.56
CA ASN A 264 16.63 5.69 -18.96
C ASN A 264 17.73 4.89 -18.23
N LYS A 265 18.61 5.56 -17.49
CA LYS A 265 19.71 4.94 -16.72
C LYS A 265 20.12 5.75 -15.50
N VAL A 266 20.81 5.08 -14.58
CA VAL A 266 21.55 5.74 -13.48
C VAL A 266 22.84 6.34 -14.06
N THR A 267 23.05 7.65 -13.89
CA THR A 267 24.22 8.36 -14.43
C THR A 267 25.29 8.62 -13.39
N VAL A 268 24.90 8.73 -12.12
CA VAL A 268 25.82 8.97 -11.00
C VAL A 268 25.47 8.01 -9.87
N THR A 269 26.45 7.27 -9.37
CA THR A 269 26.28 6.46 -8.15
C THR A 269 26.68 7.32 -6.95
N LEU A 270 25.82 7.40 -5.93
CA LEU A 270 26.07 8.13 -4.70
C LEU A 270 26.79 7.21 -3.69
N PRO A 271 28.02 7.54 -3.25
CA PRO A 271 28.69 6.80 -2.18
C PRO A 271 27.96 6.95 -0.85
N TYR A 272 27.90 5.85 -0.09
CA TYR A 272 27.41 5.88 1.29
C TYR A 272 28.45 6.53 2.22
N LYS A 273 28.05 7.56 2.96
CA LYS A 273 28.91 8.29 3.90
C LYS A 273 28.73 7.85 5.35
N GLY A 274 27.66 7.14 5.65
CA GLY A 274 27.34 6.65 7.00
C GLY A 274 26.03 7.19 7.53
N LYS A 275 25.46 6.50 8.53
CA LYS A 275 24.24 6.90 9.26
C LYS A 275 23.06 7.26 8.34
N GLY A 276 22.88 6.51 7.25
CA GLY A 276 21.80 6.74 6.29
C GLY A 276 22.04 7.88 5.30
N LEU A 277 23.26 8.43 5.22
CA LEU A 277 23.62 9.49 4.28
C LEU A 277 24.33 8.91 3.05
N TRP A 278 23.87 9.31 1.86
CA TRP A 278 24.58 9.12 0.59
C TRP A 278 24.86 10.50 0.00
N GLU A 279 26.11 10.73 -0.39
CA GLU A 279 26.55 12.05 -0.83
C GLU A 279 27.71 11.92 -1.82
N ILE A 280 27.67 12.73 -2.87
CA ILE A 280 28.77 12.90 -3.81
C ILE A 280 28.97 14.38 -4.08
N ASP A 281 30.21 14.84 -3.98
CA ASP A 281 30.56 16.25 -4.16
C ASP A 281 31.11 16.51 -5.56
N ASN A 282 30.93 17.74 -6.05
CA ASN A 282 31.56 18.26 -7.26
C ASN A 282 31.44 17.36 -8.50
N THR A 283 30.34 16.62 -8.62
CA THR A 283 30.09 15.74 -9.76
C THR A 283 29.30 16.50 -10.82
N PRO A 284 29.85 16.70 -12.04
CA PRO A 284 29.13 17.37 -13.10
C PRO A 284 27.90 16.54 -13.49
N ILE A 285 26.74 17.19 -13.51
CA ILE A 285 25.50 16.60 -14.01
C ILE A 285 25.30 17.10 -15.45
N GLU A 286 25.48 16.18 -16.40
CA GLU A 286 25.22 16.48 -17.81
C GLU A 286 23.72 16.34 -18.11
N PHE A 287 23.08 17.46 -18.44
CA PHE A 287 21.70 17.47 -18.90
C PHE A 287 21.58 16.81 -20.27
N PHE A 288 20.57 15.95 -20.43
CA PHE A 288 20.28 15.37 -21.72
C PHE A 288 19.74 16.43 -22.69
N GLN A 289 20.33 16.48 -23.89
CA GLN A 289 19.90 17.38 -24.95
C GLN A 289 18.89 16.65 -25.85
N PHE A 290 17.64 17.09 -25.84
CA PHE A 290 16.63 16.64 -26.79
C PHE A 290 16.71 17.45 -28.10
N SER A 291 16.09 16.93 -29.16
CA SER A 291 15.97 17.60 -30.45
C SER A 291 15.24 18.94 -30.39
N TRP A 292 14.41 19.13 -29.37
CA TRP A 292 13.61 20.33 -29.13
C TRP A 292 14.18 21.23 -28.02
N GLY A 293 15.30 20.86 -27.38
CA GLY A 293 15.89 21.65 -26.30
C GLY A 293 16.37 20.81 -25.11
N ARG A 294 16.62 21.45 -23.97
CA ARG A 294 16.92 20.76 -22.70
C ARG A 294 15.66 20.67 -21.86
N ASP A 295 15.62 19.69 -20.97
CA ASP A 295 14.62 19.67 -19.91
C ASP A 295 15.08 20.66 -18.82
N GLU A 296 14.53 21.88 -18.86
CA GLU A 296 14.92 23.01 -18.00
C GLU A 296 13.96 23.21 -16.80
N ARG A 297 13.20 22.17 -16.42
CA ARG A 297 12.27 22.23 -15.28
C ARG A 297 12.87 21.76 -13.97
#